data_AF-A0A947FIF5-F1
#
_entry.id   AF-A0A947FIF5-F1
#
_cell.length_a   1.000
_cell.length_b   1.000
_cell.length_c   1.000
_cell.angle_alpha   90.00
_cell.angle_beta   90.00
_cell.angle_gamma   90.00
#
_symmetry.space_group_name_H-M   'P 1'
#
loop_
_entity.id
_entity.type
_entity.pdbx_description
1 polymer ?
#
loop_
_entity_poly.entity_id
_entity_poly.type
_entity_poly.pdbx_seq_one_letter_code
_entity_poly.pdbx_strand_id
1 'polypeptide(L)'
;MAVALVAWASRESIVDDLIRDELAANDIPATYDIARVGGRTQIISNLVLGDPDQPDFTADRVVIRLQHKVGLPEIGEVRLFNPRLYGRHVDGELSFGSLDPLIFGESDGPPGLPPIELKIVDGRGLIETDYGPVGLKLEGTGGLYNGFAGILAATAPELAFEGCEAEGTTLYGQLETSAGEPSFS
;
A
#
# COMPACT_ATOMS: atom_id res chain seq x y z
N MET A 1 37.97 -2.97 -27.21
CA MET A 1 37.48 -2.71 -25.84
C MET A 1 36.61 -1.47 -25.87
N ALA A 2 35.31 -1.59 -26.15
CA ALA A 2 34.35 -0.47 -26.06
C ALA A 2 32.89 -0.95 -26.12
N VAL A 3 32.57 -2.13 -25.57
CA VAL A 3 31.19 -2.68 -25.57
C VAL A 3 30.64 -2.86 -24.15
N ALA A 4 31.46 -2.66 -23.12
CA ALA A 4 31.07 -2.90 -21.73
C ALA A 4 30.43 -1.70 -21.02
N LEU A 5 30.42 -0.50 -21.62
CA LEU A 5 29.93 0.73 -20.95
C LEU A 5 28.53 1.19 -21.38
N VAL A 6 28.00 0.72 -22.51
CA VAL A 6 26.65 1.11 -22.97
C VAL A 6 25.56 0.23 -22.34
N ALA A 7 25.90 -1.00 -21.93
CA ALA A 7 24.93 -1.93 -21.34
C ALA A 7 24.52 -1.60 -19.88
N TRP A 8 25.18 -0.62 -19.24
CA TRP A 8 24.84 -0.21 -17.87
C TRP A 8 23.83 0.94 -17.84
N ALA A 9 23.91 1.88 -18.77
CA ALA A 9 22.96 2.99 -18.88
C ALA A 9 21.57 2.58 -19.42
N SER A 10 21.48 1.49 -20.19
CA SER A 10 20.21 0.98 -20.73
C SER A 10 19.39 0.10 -19.78
N ARG A 11 19.89 -0.19 -18.56
CA ARG A 11 19.11 -0.97 -17.57
C ARG A 11 18.22 -0.10 -16.68
N GLU A 12 18.45 1.21 -16.66
CA GLU A 12 17.65 2.15 -15.85
C GLU A 12 16.30 2.48 -16.53
N SER A 13 16.21 2.42 -17.86
CA SER A 13 15.05 2.91 -18.62
C SER A 13 13.95 1.87 -18.93
N ILE A 14 14.06 0.63 -18.45
CA ILE A 14 13.08 -0.43 -18.77
C ILE A 14 12.13 -0.69 -17.58
N VAL A 15 12.49 -0.24 -16.38
CA VAL A 15 11.75 -0.53 -15.14
C VAL A 15 11.00 0.70 -14.61
N ASP A 16 11.40 1.91 -15.01
CA ASP A 16 10.60 3.12 -14.79
C ASP A 16 9.22 2.99 -15.48
N ASP A 17 9.17 2.30 -16.63
CA ASP A 17 7.94 2.07 -17.38
C ASP A 17 6.96 1.17 -16.62
N LEU A 18 7.32 0.05 -15.99
CA LEU A 18 6.31 -0.84 -15.39
C LEU A 18 5.52 -0.21 -14.22
N ILE A 19 6.19 0.49 -13.30
CA ILE A 19 5.51 1.13 -12.16
C ILE A 19 4.77 2.38 -12.62
N ARG A 20 5.36 3.16 -13.53
CA ARG A 20 4.71 4.34 -14.10
C ARG A 20 3.51 3.94 -14.95
N ASP A 21 3.62 2.88 -15.74
CA ASP A 21 2.56 2.38 -16.63
C ASP A 21 1.40 1.83 -15.81
N GLU A 22 1.64 1.11 -14.72
CA GLU A 22 0.55 0.60 -13.88
C GLU A 22 -0.17 1.74 -13.13
N LEU A 23 0.58 2.70 -12.58
CA LEU A 23 -0.02 3.86 -11.91
C LEU A 23 -0.71 4.80 -12.91
N ALA A 24 -0.13 5.02 -14.09
CA ALA A 24 -0.74 5.80 -15.16
C ALA A 24 -1.94 5.09 -15.79
N ALA A 25 -1.94 3.76 -15.89
CA ALA A 25 -3.08 2.98 -16.38
C ALA A 25 -4.28 3.04 -15.42
N ASN A 26 -4.02 3.31 -14.14
CA ASN A 26 -5.07 3.53 -13.14
C ASN A 26 -5.31 5.04 -12.86
N ASP A 27 -4.72 5.94 -13.65
CA ASP A 27 -4.83 7.41 -13.52
C ASP A 27 -4.46 7.95 -12.11
N ILE A 28 -3.49 7.31 -11.44
CA ILE A 28 -3.08 7.65 -10.07
C ILE A 28 -1.88 8.60 -10.11
N PRO A 29 -2.04 9.87 -9.68
CA PRO A 29 -0.92 10.79 -9.58
C PRO A 29 0.12 10.26 -8.59
N ALA A 30 1.38 10.22 -8.98
CA ALA A 30 2.45 9.69 -8.15
C ALA A 30 3.72 10.53 -8.25
N THR A 31 4.32 10.83 -7.10
CA THR A 31 5.64 11.46 -6.99
C THR A 31 6.54 10.56 -6.16
N TYR A 32 7.77 10.32 -6.63
CA TYR A 32 8.71 9.47 -5.91
C TYR A 32 10.16 9.66 -6.38
N ASP A 33 11.10 9.32 -5.51
CA ASP A 33 12.53 9.25 -5.81
C ASP A 33 12.96 7.80 -6.04
N ILE A 34 13.64 7.54 -7.15
CA ILE A 34 14.24 6.24 -7.43
C ILE A 34 15.58 6.15 -6.69
N ALA A 35 15.60 5.45 -5.56
CA ALA A 35 16.82 5.25 -4.78
C ALA A 35 17.72 4.14 -5.37
N ARG A 36 17.11 3.10 -5.97
CA ARG A 36 17.85 2.02 -6.65
C ARG A 36 16.98 1.27 -7.66
N VAL A 37 17.50 1.13 -8.88
CA VAL A 37 16.99 0.17 -9.87
C VAL A 37 17.93 -1.03 -9.94
N GLY A 38 17.45 -2.20 -9.51
CA GLY A 38 18.14 -3.47 -9.66
C GLY A 38 17.35 -4.43 -10.54
N GLY A 39 18.02 -5.44 -11.10
CA GLY A 39 17.36 -6.42 -11.98
C GLY A 39 16.26 -7.26 -11.31
N ARG A 40 16.18 -7.27 -9.97
CA ARG A 40 15.17 -8.02 -9.19
C ARG A 40 14.62 -7.24 -7.99
N THR A 41 15.15 -6.03 -7.73
CA THR A 41 14.79 -5.26 -6.54
C THR A 41 14.77 -3.80 -6.90
N GLN A 42 13.65 -3.17 -6.63
CA GLN A 42 13.40 -1.75 -6.87
C GLN A 42 13.23 -1.10 -5.51
N ILE A 43 13.93 0.01 -5.30
CA ILE A 43 13.82 0.79 -4.07
C ILE A 43 13.41 2.19 -4.46
N ILE A 44 12.24 2.57 -3.94
CA ILE A 44 11.65 3.89 -4.11
C ILE A 44 11.68 4.58 -2.74
N SER A 45 11.86 5.89 -2.72
CA SER A 45 11.82 6.72 -1.52
C SER A 45 10.90 7.91 -1.72
N ASN A 46 10.39 8.47 -0.63
CA ASN A 46 9.49 9.63 -0.64
C ASN A 46 8.29 9.44 -1.59
N LEU A 47 7.68 8.25 -1.56
CA LEU A 47 6.51 7.96 -2.39
C LEU A 47 5.33 8.77 -1.87
N VAL A 48 4.66 9.45 -2.79
CA VAL A 48 3.40 10.17 -2.59
C VAL A 48 2.46 9.75 -3.71
N LEU A 49 1.26 9.30 -3.35
CA LEU A 49 0.16 8.99 -4.28
C LEU A 49 -1.01 9.94 -4.02
N GLY A 50 -1.65 10.40 -5.08
CA GLY A 50 -2.70 11.42 -5.06
C GLY A 50 -2.17 12.85 -5.14
N ASP A 51 -2.95 13.80 -4.63
CA ASP A 51 -2.57 15.21 -4.59
C ASP A 51 -1.35 15.40 -3.65
N PRO A 52 -0.22 15.98 -4.10
CA PRO A 52 0.94 16.19 -3.23
C PRO A 52 0.67 17.14 -2.05
N ASP A 53 -0.31 18.05 -2.16
CA ASP A 53 -0.72 18.95 -1.07
C ASP A 53 -1.71 18.27 -0.10
N GLN A 54 -2.39 17.21 -0.56
CA GLN A 54 -3.30 16.38 0.24
C GLN A 54 -3.18 14.89 -0.18
N PRO A 55 -2.12 14.20 0.26
CA PRO A 55 -1.81 12.88 -0.27
C PRO A 55 -2.76 11.81 0.25
N ASP A 56 -3.17 10.90 -0.64
CA ASP A 56 -3.98 9.73 -0.30
C ASP A 56 -3.11 8.64 0.34
N PHE A 57 -1.86 8.52 -0.12
CA PHE A 57 -0.88 7.61 0.47
C PHE A 57 0.54 8.15 0.38
N THR A 58 1.33 7.91 1.43
CA THR A 58 2.77 8.16 1.40
C THR A 58 3.55 7.01 1.98
N ALA A 59 4.81 6.88 1.60
CA ALA A 59 5.76 5.98 2.25
C ALA A 59 7.19 6.51 2.12
N ASP A 60 7.93 6.52 3.23
CA ASP A 60 9.33 6.97 3.25
C ASP A 60 10.19 6.11 2.31
N ARG A 61 9.92 4.80 2.30
CA ARG A 61 10.63 3.85 1.45
C ARG A 61 9.73 2.67 1.09
N VAL A 62 9.80 2.28 -0.18
CA VAL A 62 9.16 1.08 -0.70
C VAL A 62 10.23 0.20 -1.33
N VAL A 63 10.29 -1.08 -0.91
CA VAL A 63 11.16 -2.08 -1.52
C VAL A 63 10.30 -3.12 -2.20
N ILE A 64 10.37 -3.17 -3.52
CA ILE A 64 9.68 -4.15 -4.35
C ILE A 64 10.71 -5.19 -4.77
N ARG A 65 10.39 -6.48 -4.60
CA ARG A 65 11.20 -7.56 -5.17
C ARG A 65 10.38 -8.30 -6.21
N LEU A 66 10.99 -8.49 -7.37
CA LEU A 66 10.44 -9.26 -8.46
C LEU A 66 10.81 -10.73 -8.30
N GLN A 67 9.83 -11.59 -8.53
CA GLN A 67 10.03 -13.01 -8.75
C GLN A 67 9.95 -13.32 -10.23
N HIS A 68 10.73 -14.31 -10.67
CA HIS A 68 10.70 -14.77 -12.04
C HIS A 68 9.91 -16.07 -12.09
N LYS A 69 8.69 -16.03 -12.64
CA LYS A 69 8.04 -17.23 -13.16
C LYS A 69 8.45 -17.41 -14.63
N VAL A 70 8.21 -18.59 -15.17
CA VAL A 70 8.58 -18.92 -16.56
C VAL A 70 7.87 -17.95 -17.51
N GLY A 71 8.61 -16.97 -18.05
CA GLY A 71 8.17 -16.07 -19.11
C GLY A 71 8.13 -14.58 -18.75
N LEU A 72 7.75 -14.18 -17.53
CA LEU A 72 7.54 -12.78 -17.15
C LEU A 72 7.94 -12.48 -15.69
N PRO A 73 8.48 -11.27 -15.40
CA PRO A 73 8.68 -10.81 -14.03
C PRO A 73 7.32 -10.49 -13.38
N GLU A 74 7.13 -10.94 -12.15
CA GLU A 74 5.95 -10.64 -11.32
C GLU A 74 6.41 -10.00 -10.00
N ILE A 75 5.57 -9.19 -9.38
CA ILE A 75 5.80 -8.71 -8.01
C ILE A 75 5.71 -9.91 -7.07
N GLY A 76 6.76 -10.18 -6.32
CA GLY A 76 6.81 -11.26 -5.32
C GLY A 76 6.73 -10.75 -3.89
N GLU A 77 7.36 -9.61 -3.60
CA GLU A 77 7.42 -9.02 -2.25
C GLU A 77 7.35 -7.50 -2.32
N VAL A 78 6.57 -6.89 -1.42
CA VAL A 78 6.53 -5.45 -1.19
C VAL A 78 6.82 -5.18 0.29
N ARG A 79 7.77 -4.29 0.57
CA ARG A 79 8.04 -3.81 1.92
C ARG A 79 7.84 -2.31 1.99
N LEU A 80 6.92 -1.90 2.86
CA LEU A 80 6.57 -0.51 3.11
C LEU A 80 7.21 -0.05 4.42
N PHE A 81 7.89 1.09 4.39
CA PHE A 81 8.47 1.73 5.56
C PHE A 81 7.74 3.04 5.83
N ASN A 82 7.23 3.17 7.06
CA ASN A 82 6.45 4.30 7.53
C ASN A 82 5.27 4.68 6.62
N PRO A 83 4.50 3.72 6.04
CA PRO A 83 3.40 4.11 5.16
C PRO A 83 2.34 4.90 5.93
N ARG A 84 1.76 5.89 5.27
CA ARG A 84 0.63 6.69 5.75
C ARG A 84 -0.49 6.58 4.74
N LEU A 85 -1.65 6.12 5.16
CA LEU A 85 -2.85 6.02 4.33
C LEU A 85 -3.90 7.02 4.83
N TYR A 86 -4.53 7.74 3.91
CA TYR A 86 -5.60 8.68 4.22
C TYR A 86 -6.87 8.23 3.51
N GLY A 87 -7.97 8.23 4.24
CA GLY A 87 -9.27 7.85 3.70
C GLY A 87 -10.41 8.63 4.36
N ARG A 88 -11.58 8.53 3.75
CA ARG A 88 -12.81 9.15 4.20
C ARG A 88 -13.93 8.13 4.16
N HIS A 89 -14.77 8.11 5.17
CA HIS A 89 -15.98 7.30 5.22
C HIS A 89 -17.17 8.22 5.45
N VAL A 90 -17.86 8.55 4.36
CA VAL A 90 -18.96 9.51 4.34
C VAL A 90 -20.18 8.85 3.72
N ASP A 91 -21.35 9.02 4.34
CA ASP A 91 -22.63 8.48 3.89
C ASP A 91 -22.60 6.95 3.66
N GLY A 92 -21.78 6.24 4.42
CA GLY A 92 -21.59 4.78 4.31
C GLY A 92 -20.64 4.34 3.20
N GLU A 93 -19.97 5.28 2.53
CA GLU A 93 -19.01 5.01 1.46
C GLU A 93 -17.59 5.28 1.92
N LEU A 94 -16.71 4.28 1.81
CA LEU A 94 -15.28 4.40 2.10
C LEU A 94 -14.52 4.76 0.83
N SER A 95 -13.70 5.79 0.90
CA SER A 95 -12.82 6.25 -0.19
C SER A 95 -11.41 6.51 0.33
N PHE A 96 -10.43 6.19 -0.48
CA PHE A 96 -9.01 6.48 -0.37
C PHE A 96 -8.54 7.37 -1.54
N GLY A 97 -9.46 8.17 -2.09
CA GLY A 97 -9.20 9.14 -3.14
C GLY A 97 -8.72 8.47 -4.43
N SER A 98 -7.54 8.87 -4.91
CA SER A 98 -6.96 8.33 -6.14
C SER A 98 -6.66 6.83 -6.09
N LEU A 99 -6.67 6.21 -4.90
CA LEU A 99 -6.41 4.77 -4.75
C LEU A 99 -7.64 3.90 -4.91
N ASP A 100 -8.84 4.48 -4.98
CA ASP A 100 -10.10 3.72 -5.08
C ASP A 100 -10.12 2.72 -6.24
N PRO A 101 -9.63 3.04 -7.46
CA PRO A 101 -9.55 2.06 -8.54
C PRO A 101 -8.65 0.85 -8.23
N LEU A 102 -7.58 1.04 -7.45
CA LEU A 102 -6.69 -0.06 -7.06
C LEU A 102 -7.26 -0.90 -5.91
N ILE A 103 -7.98 -0.28 -4.98
CA ILE A 103 -8.45 -0.93 -3.76
C ILE A 103 -9.82 -1.61 -3.98
N PHE A 104 -10.72 -0.93 -4.68
CA PHE A 104 -12.11 -1.35 -4.88
C PHE A 104 -12.45 -1.73 -6.33
N GLY A 105 -11.54 -1.48 -7.27
CA GLY A 105 -11.74 -1.84 -8.67
C GLY A 105 -11.89 -3.35 -8.87
N GLU A 106 -12.69 -3.73 -9.85
CA GLU A 106 -12.81 -5.12 -10.28
C GLU A 106 -11.46 -5.60 -10.87
N SER A 107 -10.97 -6.73 -10.37
CA SER A 107 -9.76 -7.37 -10.88
C SER A 107 -10.15 -8.65 -11.63
N ASP A 108 -9.56 -8.89 -12.80
CA ASP A 108 -9.71 -10.14 -13.57
C ASP A 108 -9.09 -11.36 -12.86
N GLY A 109 -8.43 -11.15 -11.71
CA GLY A 109 -7.86 -12.19 -10.87
C GLY A 109 -8.90 -12.94 -10.01
N PRO A 110 -8.49 -14.04 -9.35
CA PRO A 110 -9.34 -14.68 -8.35
C PRO A 110 -9.72 -13.67 -7.25
N PRO A 111 -10.95 -13.71 -6.73
CA PRO A 111 -11.39 -12.80 -5.68
C PRO A 111 -10.48 -12.94 -4.46
N GLY A 112 -10.11 -11.81 -3.87
CA GLY A 112 -9.26 -11.74 -2.69
C GLY A 112 -7.96 -10.98 -2.93
N LEU A 113 -7.16 -10.90 -1.87
CA LEU A 113 -5.92 -10.13 -1.89
C LEU A 113 -4.86 -10.77 -2.82
N PRO A 114 -3.95 -9.99 -3.42
CA PRO A 114 -2.95 -10.54 -4.34
C PRO A 114 -1.97 -11.47 -3.61
N PRO A 115 -1.46 -12.51 -4.28
CA PRO A 115 -0.54 -13.49 -3.69
C PRO A 115 0.90 -12.96 -3.64
N ILE A 116 1.10 -11.86 -2.93
CA ILE A 116 2.41 -11.23 -2.70
C ILE A 116 2.82 -11.33 -1.23
N GLU A 117 4.11 -11.35 -0.96
CA GLU A 117 4.64 -11.15 0.38
C GLU A 117 4.58 -9.66 0.73
N LEU A 118 3.95 -9.30 1.85
CA LEU A 118 3.87 -7.93 2.32
C LEU A 118 4.62 -7.80 3.64
N LYS A 119 5.37 -6.71 3.81
CA LYS A 119 5.87 -6.26 5.12
C LYS A 119 5.52 -4.80 5.32
N ILE A 120 4.91 -4.49 6.45
CA ILE A 120 4.59 -3.13 6.88
C ILE A 120 5.43 -2.82 8.11
N VAL A 121 6.27 -1.79 8.03
CA VAL A 121 7.07 -1.28 9.14
C VAL A 121 6.53 0.09 9.54
N ASP A 122 5.96 0.18 10.75
CA ASP A 122 5.29 1.38 11.29
C ASP A 122 4.28 2.01 10.32
N GLY A 123 3.31 1.25 9.85
CA GLY A 123 2.19 1.78 9.07
C GLY A 123 1.22 2.56 9.96
N ARG A 124 0.67 3.65 9.41
CA ARG A 124 -0.38 4.43 10.05
C ARG A 124 -1.45 4.81 9.04
N GLY A 125 -2.66 5.00 9.52
CA GLY A 125 -3.75 5.50 8.70
C GLY A 125 -4.58 6.53 9.43
N LEU A 126 -5.29 7.36 8.67
CA LEU A 126 -6.35 8.21 9.18
C LEU A 126 -7.57 8.01 8.28
N ILE A 127 -8.70 7.66 8.89
CA ILE A 127 -10.00 7.63 8.22
C ILE A 127 -10.86 8.71 8.87
N GLU A 128 -11.23 9.73 8.09
CA GLU A 128 -12.23 10.71 8.52
C GLU A 128 -13.61 10.13 8.30
N THR A 129 -14.34 9.86 9.37
CA THR A 129 -15.70 9.32 9.27
C THR A 129 -16.74 10.39 9.59
N ASP A 130 -17.99 10.17 9.21
CA ASP A 130 -19.14 11.00 9.64
C ASP A 130 -19.27 11.12 11.16
N TYR A 131 -18.65 10.21 11.89
CA TYR A 131 -18.73 10.11 13.34
C TYR A 131 -17.51 10.69 14.05
N GLY A 132 -16.44 10.99 13.32
CA GLY A 132 -15.16 11.45 13.88
C GLY A 132 -13.95 10.75 13.26
N PRO A 133 -12.73 11.24 13.52
CA PRO A 133 -11.52 10.68 12.95
C PRO A 133 -11.11 9.36 13.64
N VAL A 134 -10.74 8.36 12.84
CA VAL A 134 -10.17 7.09 13.30
C VAL A 134 -8.72 6.99 12.85
N GLY A 135 -7.80 7.02 13.81
CA GLY A 135 -6.38 6.75 13.58
C GLY A 135 -6.08 5.25 13.62
N LEU A 136 -5.26 4.78 12.70
CA LEU A 136 -4.84 3.39 12.57
C LEU A 136 -3.32 3.27 12.73
N LYS A 137 -2.87 2.14 13.26
CA LYS A 137 -1.46 1.72 13.27
C LYS A 137 -1.38 0.24 12.92
N LEU A 138 -0.49 -0.11 11.99
CA LEU A 138 -0.29 -1.47 11.54
C LEU A 138 1.20 -1.78 11.40
N GLU A 139 1.61 -2.91 11.96
CA GLU A 139 2.91 -3.55 11.69
C GLU A 139 2.65 -5.02 11.43
N GLY A 140 3.30 -5.60 10.42
CA GLY A 140 3.09 -7.00 10.10
C GLY A 140 3.92 -7.49 8.93
N THR A 141 3.93 -8.80 8.73
CA THR A 141 4.66 -9.44 7.65
C THR A 141 4.01 -10.75 7.24
N GLY A 142 4.16 -11.13 5.96
CA GLY A 142 3.77 -12.44 5.44
C GLY A 142 2.98 -12.35 4.14
N GLY A 143 2.48 -13.49 3.68
CA GLY A 143 1.71 -13.58 2.43
C GLY A 143 0.36 -12.89 2.54
N LEU A 144 0.14 -11.86 1.72
CA LEU A 144 -1.06 -11.04 1.77
C LEU A 144 -2.33 -11.84 1.44
N TYR A 145 -2.25 -12.83 0.55
CA TYR A 145 -3.35 -13.78 0.34
C TYR A 145 -3.42 -14.84 1.45
N ASN A 146 -2.30 -15.29 2.01
CA ASN A 146 -2.30 -16.35 3.02
C ASN A 146 -1.03 -16.29 3.87
N GLY A 147 -1.18 -16.08 5.17
CA GLY A 147 -0.08 -16.07 6.13
C GLY A 147 0.46 -14.69 6.51
N PHE A 148 -0.21 -13.59 6.14
CA PHE A 148 0.06 -12.29 6.75
C PHE A 148 -0.27 -12.38 8.24
N ALA A 149 0.64 -11.90 9.08
CA ALA A 149 0.43 -11.76 10.51
C ALA A 149 0.98 -10.41 10.97
N GLY A 150 0.15 -9.68 11.72
CA GLY A 150 0.48 -8.35 12.18
C GLY A 150 -0.31 -7.94 13.41
N ILE A 151 -0.02 -6.73 13.88
CA ILE A 151 -0.70 -6.07 14.98
C ILE A 151 -1.38 -4.83 14.41
N LEU A 152 -2.69 -4.77 14.56
CA LEU A 152 -3.49 -3.61 14.20
C LEU A 152 -3.94 -2.91 15.50
N ALA A 153 -3.78 -1.59 15.53
CA ALA A 153 -4.38 -0.74 16.53
C ALA A 153 -5.24 0.33 15.83
N ALA A 154 -6.39 0.65 16.41
CA ALA A 154 -7.21 1.77 16.02
C ALA A 154 -7.50 2.65 17.25
N THR A 155 -7.58 3.96 17.05
CA THR A 155 -7.97 4.91 18.07
C THR A 155 -8.90 5.96 17.48
N ALA A 156 -9.96 6.27 18.19
CA ALA A 156 -10.86 7.36 17.87
C ALA A 156 -10.99 8.26 19.11
N PRO A 157 -10.46 9.49 19.07
CA PRO A 157 -10.50 10.41 20.22
C PRO A 157 -11.93 10.72 20.65
N GLU A 158 -12.82 10.90 19.67
CA GLU A 158 -14.22 11.21 19.85
C GLU A 158 -14.99 10.58 18.69
N LEU A 159 -16.08 9.87 19.01
CA LEU A 159 -17.04 9.35 18.04
C LEU A 159 -18.44 9.79 18.43
N ALA A 160 -19.17 10.38 17.50
CA ALA A 160 -20.56 10.82 17.67
C ALA A 160 -21.47 10.13 16.65
N PHE A 161 -22.45 9.36 17.13
CA PHE A 161 -23.39 8.60 16.29
C PHE A 161 -24.81 8.73 16.84
N GLU A 162 -25.73 9.36 16.11
CA GLU A 162 -27.18 9.43 16.44
C GLU A 162 -27.49 9.79 17.91
N GLY A 163 -26.74 10.73 18.49
CA GLY A 163 -26.91 11.16 19.89
C GLY A 163 -26.19 10.29 20.93
N CYS A 164 -25.38 9.32 20.50
CA CYS A 164 -24.40 8.61 21.31
C CYS A 164 -23.01 9.26 21.09
N GLU A 165 -22.31 9.56 22.18
CA GLU A 165 -20.94 10.06 22.15
C GLU A 165 -20.03 9.05 22.87
N ALA A 166 -18.88 8.75 22.27
CA ALA A 166 -17.86 7.89 22.85
C ALA A 166 -16.50 8.57 22.76
N GLU A 167 -15.80 8.68 23.89
CA GLU A 167 -14.48 9.31 23.99
C GLU A 167 -13.38 8.25 24.17
N GLY A 168 -12.23 8.49 23.55
CA GLY A 168 -11.02 7.68 23.77
C GLY A 168 -11.16 6.21 23.38
N THR A 169 -11.95 5.91 22.34
CA THR A 169 -12.17 4.53 21.90
C THR A 169 -10.88 3.97 21.31
N THR A 170 -10.50 2.75 21.72
CA THR A 170 -9.32 2.06 21.20
C THR A 170 -9.64 0.61 20.86
N LEU A 171 -9.08 0.13 19.77
CA LEU A 171 -9.07 -1.28 19.37
C LEU A 171 -7.61 -1.70 19.21
N TYR A 172 -7.25 -2.89 19.68
CA TYR A 172 -5.90 -3.43 19.53
C TYR A 172 -5.98 -4.95 19.47
N GLY A 173 -5.31 -5.55 18.49
CA GLY A 173 -5.33 -7.00 18.33
C GLY A 173 -4.45 -7.47 17.19
N GLN A 174 -4.45 -8.79 17.00
CA GLN A 174 -3.76 -9.43 15.90
C GLN A 174 -4.62 -9.34 14.64
N LEU A 175 -3.95 -9.08 13.51
CA LEU A 175 -4.54 -9.13 12.18
C LEU A 175 -3.83 -10.22 11.40
N GLU A 176 -4.59 -11.22 10.97
CA GLU A 176 -4.07 -12.32 10.16
C GLU A 176 -4.81 -12.42 8.83
N THR A 177 -4.25 -13.14 7.87
CA THR A 177 -4.94 -13.43 6.61
C THR A 177 -4.84 -14.90 6.25
N SER A 178 -5.97 -15.50 5.89
CA SER A 178 -6.07 -16.87 5.43
C SER A 178 -6.94 -16.92 4.18
N ALA A 179 -6.42 -17.48 3.09
CA ALA A 179 -7.14 -17.63 1.81
C ALA A 179 -7.81 -16.34 1.27
N GLY A 180 -7.17 -15.19 1.48
CA GLY A 180 -7.62 -13.86 1.05
C GLY A 180 -8.54 -13.18 2.05
N GLU A 181 -8.91 -13.85 3.14
CA GLU A 181 -9.83 -13.34 4.16
C GLU A 181 -9.05 -12.84 5.39
N PRO A 182 -9.19 -11.54 5.77
CA PRO A 182 -8.58 -11.03 6.98
C PRO A 182 -9.37 -11.46 8.23
N SER A 183 -8.67 -11.83 9.31
CA SER A 183 -9.25 -12.11 10.62
C SER A 183 -8.60 -11.23 11.69
N PHE A 184 -9.41 -10.81 12.66
CA PHE A 184 -8.96 -9.99 13.79
C PHE A 184 -9.30 -10.65 15.12
N SER A 185 -8.34 -10.69 16.05
CA SER A 185 -8.47 -11.34 17.36
C SER A 185 -7.67 -10.68 18.47
#